data_AF-Q8PUC5-F1
#
_entry.id   AF-Q8PUC5-F1
#
_cell.length_a   1.000
_cell.length_b   1.000
_cell.length_c   1.000
_cell.angle_alpha   90.00
_cell.angle_beta   90.00
_cell.angle_gamma   90.00
#
_symmetry.space_group_name_H-M   'P 1'
#
loop_
_entity.id
_entity.type
_entity.pdbx_description
1 polymer ?
#
loop_
_entity_poly.entity_id
_entity_poly.type
_entity_poly.pdbx_seq_one_letter_code
_entity_poly.pdbx_strand_id
1 'polypeptide(L)'
;MIYQPGAGTYVRADKLQDTPEKYVEFSLADIEKYPYVKEAISNPGKDIKLPFDHNGNMTEFANIMRDNKTEYIKLNNEYYHISYYSAD
;
A
#
# COMPACT_ATOMS: atom_id res chain seq x y z
N MET A 1 -13.03 14.50 16.80
CA MET A 1 -11.61 14.73 16.50
C MET A 1 -11.39 14.21 15.10
N ILE A 2 -11.19 15.09 14.13
CA ILE A 2 -10.90 14.69 12.75
C ILE A 2 -9.41 14.34 12.76
N TYR A 3 -9.06 13.08 12.53
CA TYR A 3 -7.66 12.67 12.47
C TYR A 3 -6.99 13.45 11.34
N GLN A 4 -6.05 14.33 11.69
CA GLN A 4 -5.22 15.05 10.73
C GLN A 4 -3.82 14.43 10.82
N PRO A 5 -3.44 13.58 9.85
CA PRO A 5 -2.06 13.14 9.77
C PRO A 5 -1.20 14.39 9.55
N GLY A 6 -0.11 14.54 10.31
CA GLY A 6 0.81 15.68 10.11
C GLY A 6 1.46 15.63 8.73
N ALA A 7 2.11 16.71 8.29
CA ALA A 7 2.75 16.78 6.97
C ALA A 7 3.62 15.55 6.65
N GLY A 8 3.46 14.99 5.45
CA GLY A 8 4.24 13.86 4.95
C GLY A 8 3.49 12.97 3.95
N THR A 9 4.20 11.96 3.44
CA THR A 9 3.63 10.94 2.56
C THR A 9 3.24 9.71 3.35
N TYR A 10 2.08 9.15 3.03
CA TYR A 10 1.49 8.01 3.72
C TYR A 10 1.15 6.90 2.73
N VAL A 11 1.23 5.67 3.23
CA VAL A 11 0.65 4.49 2.59
C VAL A 11 -0.41 3.90 3.52
N ARG A 12 -1.53 3.51 2.94
CA ARG A 12 -2.63 2.84 3.65
C ARG A 12 -3.07 1.63 2.85
N ALA A 13 -3.38 0.54 3.54
CA ALA A 13 -4.02 -0.61 2.95
C ALA A 13 -5.42 -0.76 3.54
N ASP A 14 -6.44 -0.86 2.70
CA ASP A 14 -7.80 -1.16 3.10
C ASP A 14 -8.16 -2.56 2.61
N LYS A 15 -8.50 -3.45 3.56
CA LYS A 15 -8.93 -4.80 3.23
C LYS A 15 -10.28 -4.76 2.54
N LEU A 16 -10.39 -5.44 1.40
CA LEU A 16 -11.61 -5.56 0.62
C LEU A 16 -12.39 -6.81 1.02
N GLN A 17 -13.72 -6.72 0.96
CA GLN A 17 -14.61 -7.87 1.12
C GLN A 17 -14.81 -8.60 -0.22
N ASP A 18 -14.88 -7.84 -1.31
CA ASP A 18 -15.09 -8.34 -2.66
C ASP A 18 -13.78 -8.44 -3.45
N THR A 19 -13.76 -9.34 -4.42
CA THR A 19 -12.64 -9.47 -5.36
C THR A 19 -12.66 -8.32 -6.38
N PRO A 20 -11.59 -7.52 -6.48
CA PRO A 20 -11.49 -6.47 -7.50
C PRO A 20 -11.28 -7.07 -8.90
N GLU A 21 -11.73 -6.36 -9.94
CA GLU A 21 -11.59 -6.79 -11.35
C GLU A 21 -10.12 -6.93 -11.78
N LYS A 22 -9.24 -6.07 -11.26
CA LYS A 22 -7.81 -6.06 -11.54
C LYS A 22 -7.03 -5.99 -10.25
N TYR A 23 -6.06 -6.86 -10.09
CA TYR A 23 -5.16 -6.85 -8.94
C TYR A 23 -3.79 -7.39 -9.35
N VAL A 24 -2.77 -7.02 -8.59
CA VAL A 24 -1.45 -7.65 -8.66
C VAL A 24 -1.34 -8.67 -7.54
N GLU A 25 -0.98 -9.91 -7.86
CA GLU A 25 -0.75 -10.94 -6.86
C GLU A 25 0.68 -10.85 -6.33
N PHE A 26 0.82 -10.78 -5.02
CA PHE A 26 2.11 -10.82 -4.33
C PHE A 26 2.19 -12.09 -3.47
N SER A 27 3.36 -12.71 -3.44
CA SER A 27 3.66 -13.72 -2.43
C SER A 27 4.10 -13.07 -1.12
N LEU A 28 4.10 -13.85 -0.02
CA LEU A 28 4.68 -13.41 1.25
C LEU A 28 6.15 -13.00 1.11
N ALA A 29 6.91 -13.63 0.21
CA ALA A 29 8.31 -13.29 -0.02
C ALA A 29 8.46 -11.98 -0.81
N ASP A 30 7.55 -11.71 -1.76
CA ASP A 30 7.59 -10.47 -2.54
C ASP A 30 7.25 -9.26 -1.67
N ILE A 31 6.26 -9.38 -0.77
CA ILE A 31 5.83 -8.28 0.09
C ILE A 31 6.91 -7.88 1.11
N GLU A 32 7.86 -8.77 1.43
CA GLU A 32 8.98 -8.43 2.34
C GLU A 32 9.91 -7.37 1.76
N LYS A 33 9.97 -7.23 0.43
CA LYS A 33 10.72 -6.15 -0.24
C LYS A 33 10.09 -4.78 0.00
N TYR A 34 8.82 -4.73 0.40
CA TYR A 34 8.03 -3.51 0.57
C TYR A 34 7.56 -3.38 2.03
N PRO A 35 8.46 -3.10 2.99
CA PRO A 35 8.16 -3.17 4.42
C PRO A 35 7.00 -2.27 4.84
N TYR A 36 6.87 -1.08 4.25
CA TYR A 36 5.78 -0.15 4.56
C TYR A 36 4.43 -0.61 4.01
N VAL A 37 4.42 -1.28 2.86
CA VAL A 37 3.21 -1.91 2.31
C VAL A 37 2.82 -3.11 3.16
N LYS A 38 3.79 -3.94 3.55
CA LYS A 38 3.59 -5.06 4.49
C LYS A 38 3.01 -4.57 5.82
N GLU A 39 3.54 -3.48 6.37
CA GLU A 39 3.04 -2.87 7.61
C GLU A 39 1.61 -2.36 7.45
N ALA A 40 1.29 -1.71 6.33
CA ALA A 40 -0.06 -1.23 6.04
C ALA A 40 -1.07 -2.39 5.91
N ILE A 41 -0.70 -3.47 5.20
CA ILE A 41 -1.52 -4.69 5.09
C ILE A 41 -1.76 -5.33 6.46
N SER A 42 -0.74 -5.35 7.32
CA SER A 42 -0.84 -5.91 8.67
C SER A 42 -1.69 -5.03 9.60
N ASN A 43 -1.89 -3.76 9.27
CA ASN A 43 -2.68 -2.79 10.04
C ASN A 43 -3.71 -2.10 9.13
N PRO A 44 -4.70 -2.84 8.59
CA PRO A 44 -5.60 -2.31 7.59
C PRO A 44 -6.40 -1.11 8.13
N GLY A 45 -6.57 -0.08 7.30
CA GLY A 45 -7.23 1.18 7.63
C GLY A 45 -6.35 2.19 8.38
N LYS A 46 -5.09 1.84 8.69
CA LYS A 46 -4.14 2.74 9.36
C LYS A 46 -3.20 3.39 8.34
N ASP A 47 -2.96 4.68 8.52
CA ASP A 47 -2.00 5.42 7.72
C ASP A 47 -0.58 5.20 8.24
N ILE A 48 0.28 4.66 7.39
CA ILE A 48 1.69 4.43 7.67
C ILE A 48 2.51 5.55 7.05
N LYS A 49 3.19 6.34 7.89
CA LYS A 49 4.03 7.44 7.43
C LYS A 49 5.30 6.90 6.78
N LEU A 50 5.57 7.33 5.56
CA LEU A 50 6.80 7.00 4.86
C LEU A 50 7.95 7.92 5.32
N PRO A 51 9.18 7.41 5.42
CA PRO A 51 10.35 8.27 5.63
C PRO A 51 10.52 9.22 4.45
N PHE A 52 11.07 10.41 4.74
CA PHE A 52 11.35 11.44 3.72
C PHE A 52 12.45 11.04 2.73
N ASP A 53 13.31 10.09 3.12
CA ASP A 53 14.46 9.65 2.34
C ASP A 53 14.07 8.59 1.30
N HIS A 54 14.69 8.69 0.12
CA HIS A 54 14.35 7.97 -1.11
C HIS A 54 14.16 6.47 -0.89
N ASN A 55 12.89 6.06 -0.81
CA ASN A 55 12.52 4.69 -0.58
C ASN A 55 12.35 4.02 -1.95
N GLY A 56 13.47 3.63 -2.59
CA GLY A 56 13.49 3.04 -3.94
C GLY A 56 12.50 1.88 -4.10
N ASN A 57 12.27 1.12 -3.04
CA ASN A 57 11.29 0.03 -2.97
C ASN A 57 9.85 0.54 -3.15
N MET A 58 9.52 1.72 -2.63
CA MET A 58 8.18 2.32 -2.80
C MET A 58 7.99 2.85 -4.22
N THR A 59 9.04 3.40 -4.83
CA THR A 59 9.02 3.79 -6.24
C THR A 59 8.82 2.57 -7.13
N GLU A 60 9.54 1.48 -6.87
CA GLU A 60 9.38 0.21 -7.59
C GLU A 60 7.96 -0.35 -7.42
N PHE A 61 7.43 -0.37 -6.19
CA PHE A 61 6.05 -0.78 -5.94
C PHE A 61 5.04 0.08 -6.70
N ALA A 62 5.17 1.40 -6.64
CA ALA A 62 4.29 2.33 -7.34
C ALA A 62 4.33 2.11 -8.87
N ASN A 63 5.51 1.81 -9.41
CA ASN A 63 5.66 1.47 -10.83
C ASN A 63 4.94 0.16 -11.17
N ILE A 64 5.11 -0.91 -10.38
CA ILE A 64 4.40 -2.19 -10.58
C ILE A 64 2.89 -1.97 -10.64
N MET A 65 2.34 -1.19 -9.71
CA MET A 65 0.91 -0.88 -9.64
C MET A 65 0.45 -0.07 -10.86
N ARG A 66 1.25 0.93 -11.27
CA ARG A 66 0.99 1.77 -12.44
C ARG A 66 1.04 0.99 -13.75
N ASP A 67 2.03 0.13 -13.94
CA ASP A 67 2.20 -0.72 -15.13
C ASP A 67 1.02 -1.69 -15.28
N ASN A 68 0.52 -2.22 -14.16
CA ASN A 68 -0.66 -3.09 -14.13
C ASN A 68 -1.99 -2.31 -14.08
N LYS A 69 -1.95 -0.98 -14.00
CA LYS A 69 -3.11 -0.07 -13.95
C LYS A 69 -4.11 -0.48 -12.86
N THR A 70 -3.62 -0.77 -11.66
CA THR A 70 -4.44 -1.12 -10.51
C THR A 70 -3.82 -0.63 -9.22
N GLU A 71 -4.66 -0.34 -8.24
CA GLU A 71 -4.28 0.00 -6.87
C GLU A 71 -4.56 -1.18 -5.91
N TYR A 72 -5.00 -2.31 -6.46
CA TYR A 72 -5.39 -3.48 -5.69
C TYR A 72 -4.32 -4.56 -5.74
N ILE A 73 -4.08 -5.19 -4.60
CA ILE A 73 -3.22 -6.37 -4.50
C ILE A 73 -3.99 -7.56 -3.94
N LYS A 74 -3.47 -8.74 -4.23
CA LYS A 74 -3.86 -10.00 -3.59
C LYS A 74 -2.67 -10.55 -2.81
N LEU A 75 -2.89 -10.92 -1.54
CA LEU A 75 -1.92 -11.58 -0.67
C LEU A 75 -2.62 -12.71 0.09
N ASN A 76 -2.14 -13.95 0.00
CA ASN A 76 -2.68 -15.11 0.72
C ASN A 76 -4.22 -15.25 0.68
N ASN A 77 -4.83 -14.99 -0.47
CA ASN A 77 -6.28 -15.05 -0.71
C ASN A 77 -7.12 -13.89 -0.14
N GLU A 78 -6.45 -12.83 0.33
CA GLU A 78 -7.10 -11.58 0.72
C GLU A 78 -6.77 -10.47 -0.28
N TYR A 79 -7.68 -9.51 -0.41
CA TYR A 79 -7.55 -8.38 -1.33
C TYR A 79 -7.43 -7.09 -0.56
N TYR A 80 -6.54 -6.21 -1.02
CA TYR A 80 -6.26 -4.93 -0.37
C TYR A 80 -6.23 -3.83 -1.42
N HIS A 81 -6.89 -2.71 -1.13
CA HIS A 81 -6.70 -1.45 -1.84
C HIS A 81 -5.54 -0.71 -1.20
N ILE A 82 -4.53 -0.36 -1.98
CA ILE A 82 -3.34 0.36 -1.52
C ILE A 82 -3.43 1.81 -1.98
N SER A 83 -3.50 2.73 -1.03
CA SER A 83 -3.57 4.17 -1.31
C SER A 83 -2.27 4.87 -0.91
N TYR A 84 -1.80 5.75 -1.79
CA TYR A 84 -0.66 6.62 -1.57
C TYR A 84 -1.11 8.08 -1.63
N TYR A 85 -0.81 8.84 -0.58
CA TYR A 85 -1.14 10.26 -0.56
C TYR A 85 -0.15 11.06 0.27
N SER A 86 -0.01 12.33 -0.07
CA SER A 86 0.74 13.31 0.70
C SER A 86 -0.23 14.27 1.38
N ALA A 87 -0.01 14.52 2.67
CA ALA A 87 -0.69 15.55 3.43
C ALA A 87 0.29 16.70 3.68
N ASP A 88 -0.18 17.94 3.55
CA ASP A 88 0.54 19.17 3.90
C ASP A 88 0.03 19.70 5.25
#